data_AF-A0A954VVD4-F1
#
_entry.id   AF-A0A954VVD4-F1
#
_cell.length_a   1.000
_cell.length_b   1.000
_cell.length_c   1.000
_cell.angle_alpha   90.00
_cell.angle_beta   90.00
_cell.angle_gamma   90.00
#
_symmetry.space_group_name_H-M   'P 1'
#
loop_
_entity.id
_entity.type
_entity.pdbx_description
1 polymer ?
#
loop_
_entity_poly.entity_id
_entity_poly.type
_entity_poly.pdbx_seq_one_letter_code
_entity_poly.pdbx_strand_id
1 'polypeptide(L)'
;LIGPFDNRDKQGFDRDYPPEGSVDLSATYVGKEDAQVAWKSHQTSDEYGLVDLNEAVGKNMGAAAYAVTTFVSGEAQQVDIRWGSTNANKVWLNGELLGSNHVYHSGDGIDQYVAQGQLKAGQNIILLKVCQNEQTDSWAQDWNFQIRVCDELGTAIHSAK
;
A
#
# COMPACT_ATOMS: atom_id res chain seq x y z
N LEU A 1 8.18 0.70 -4.10
CA LEU A 1 7.00 1.38 -4.64
C LEU A 1 6.96 1.25 -6.15
N ILE A 2 5.78 1.21 -6.77
CA ILE A 2 5.60 1.25 -8.23
C ILE A 2 4.31 1.98 -8.57
N GLY A 3 4.32 2.76 -9.65
CA GLY A 3 3.23 3.61 -10.09
C GLY A 3 3.76 4.87 -10.79
N PRO A 4 2.87 5.75 -11.26
CA PRO A 4 1.42 5.65 -11.18
C PRO A 4 0.81 4.69 -12.21
N PHE A 5 -0.21 3.95 -11.80
CA PHE A 5 -1.17 3.26 -12.66
C PHE A 5 -2.42 4.11 -12.83
N ASP A 6 -3.21 3.81 -13.84
CA ASP A 6 -4.44 4.55 -14.11
C ASP A 6 -5.50 4.32 -13.01
N ASN A 7 -6.09 5.37 -12.47
CA ASN A 7 -7.27 5.28 -11.61
C ASN A 7 -8.29 6.34 -12.01
N ARG A 8 -8.37 6.65 -13.32
CA ARG A 8 -9.38 7.56 -13.84
C ARG A 8 -10.78 7.07 -13.50
N ASP A 9 -11.65 7.99 -13.11
CA ASP A 9 -13.02 7.71 -12.68
C ASP A 9 -13.09 6.68 -11.54
N LYS A 10 -12.02 6.57 -10.74
CA LYS A 10 -11.83 5.59 -9.65
C LYS A 10 -11.81 4.11 -10.11
N GLN A 11 -11.69 3.87 -11.42
CA GLN A 11 -11.73 2.51 -11.98
C GLN A 11 -10.53 1.65 -11.56
N GLY A 12 -9.41 2.30 -11.24
CA GLY A 12 -8.16 1.65 -10.86
C GLY A 12 -8.27 0.89 -9.55
N PHE A 13 -9.24 1.24 -8.67
CA PHE A 13 -9.47 0.54 -7.42
C PHE A 13 -9.81 -0.94 -7.65
N ASP A 14 -10.78 -1.23 -8.52
CA ASP A 14 -11.26 -2.59 -8.82
C ASP A 14 -10.58 -3.24 -10.03
N ARG A 15 -9.78 -2.48 -10.77
CA ARG A 15 -8.94 -3.05 -11.82
C ARG A 15 -7.77 -3.83 -11.21
N ASP A 16 -7.66 -5.09 -11.62
CA ASP A 16 -6.50 -5.93 -11.33
C ASP A 16 -5.29 -5.44 -12.12
N TYR A 17 -4.27 -4.94 -11.41
CA TYR A 17 -2.96 -4.65 -12.00
C TYR A 17 -1.99 -5.80 -11.79
N PRO A 18 -0.96 -5.94 -12.66
CA PRO A 18 0.02 -7.03 -12.55
C PRO A 18 0.63 -7.23 -11.15
N PRO A 19 0.96 -6.17 -10.36
CA PRO A 19 1.48 -6.34 -9.00
C PRO A 19 0.57 -7.13 -8.05
N GLU A 20 -0.75 -7.17 -8.29
CA GLU A 20 -1.72 -7.90 -7.45
C GLU A 20 -1.64 -9.41 -7.66
N GLY A 21 -1.25 -9.87 -8.86
CA GLY A 21 -1.12 -11.30 -9.16
C GLY A 21 0.24 -11.89 -8.78
N SER A 22 1.33 -11.15 -9.05
CA SER A 22 2.69 -11.58 -8.69
C SER A 22 3.61 -10.37 -8.55
N VAL A 23 4.38 -10.36 -7.46
CA VAL A 23 5.41 -9.33 -7.22
C VAL A 23 6.71 -9.79 -7.87
N ASP A 24 6.99 -9.26 -9.05
CA ASP A 24 8.32 -9.32 -9.68
C ASP A 24 8.96 -7.93 -9.60
N LEU A 25 10.00 -7.80 -8.75
CA LEU A 25 10.71 -6.54 -8.51
C LEU A 25 11.56 -6.10 -9.72
N SER A 26 11.83 -6.98 -10.67
CA SER A 26 12.57 -6.69 -11.90
C SER A 26 11.68 -6.28 -13.07
N ALA A 27 10.37 -6.49 -12.95
CA ALA A 27 9.42 -6.22 -14.00
C ALA A 27 9.18 -4.72 -14.24
N THR A 28 8.78 -4.43 -15.48
CA THR A 28 8.26 -3.13 -15.91
C THR A 28 6.83 -3.33 -16.39
N TYR A 29 5.97 -2.33 -16.16
CA TYR A 29 4.57 -2.37 -16.56
C TYR A 29 4.15 -1.09 -17.27
N VAL A 30 3.07 -1.18 -18.03
CA VAL A 30 2.37 -0.02 -18.57
C VAL A 30 1.55 0.62 -17.45
N GLY A 31 1.93 1.83 -17.07
CA GLY A 31 1.28 2.67 -16.07
C GLY A 31 0.24 3.62 -16.66
N LYS A 32 -0.02 4.70 -15.93
CA LYS A 32 -0.92 5.78 -16.37
C LYS A 32 -0.38 6.44 -17.65
N GLU A 33 -1.28 6.78 -18.59
CA GLU A 33 -0.92 7.44 -19.86
C GLU A 33 0.14 6.67 -20.67
N ASP A 34 0.07 5.33 -20.61
CA ASP A 34 0.99 4.41 -21.29
C ASP A 34 2.47 4.53 -20.89
N ALA A 35 2.76 5.28 -19.82
CA ALA A 35 4.12 5.44 -19.31
C ALA A 35 4.64 4.13 -18.70
N GLN A 36 5.91 3.81 -18.95
CA GLN A 36 6.56 2.65 -18.32
C GLN A 36 6.84 2.94 -16.84
N VAL A 37 6.39 2.04 -15.96
CA VAL A 37 6.66 2.10 -14.51
C VAL A 37 7.44 0.87 -14.06
N ALA A 38 8.37 1.07 -13.12
CA ALA A 38 9.22 0.05 -12.54
C ALA A 38 9.25 0.21 -11.02
N TRP A 39 9.61 -0.86 -10.32
CA TRP A 39 9.78 -0.79 -8.87
C TRP A 39 10.96 0.11 -8.49
N LYS A 40 10.74 0.94 -7.48
CA LYS A 40 11.75 1.80 -6.85
C LYS A 40 11.81 1.48 -5.37
N SER A 41 13.02 1.28 -4.86
CA SER A 41 13.26 1.22 -3.42
C SER A 41 12.88 2.54 -2.78
N HIS A 42 12.21 2.48 -1.63
CA HIS A 42 11.78 3.66 -0.90
C HIS A 42 11.82 3.36 0.60
N GLN A 43 12.17 4.37 1.37
CA GLN A 43 12.11 4.38 2.82
C GLN A 43 11.70 5.79 3.25
N THR A 44 10.89 5.87 4.30
CA THR A 44 10.55 7.14 4.96
C THR A 44 11.31 7.28 6.27
N SER A 45 11.65 8.52 6.62
CA SER A 45 12.20 8.89 7.93
C SER A 45 11.15 9.47 8.88
N ASP A 46 9.88 9.51 8.44
CA ASP A 46 8.77 9.94 9.28
C ASP A 46 8.63 9.04 10.52
N GLU A 47 8.42 9.64 11.69
CA GLU A 47 8.42 8.92 12.96
C GLU A 47 7.28 7.90 13.10
N TYR A 48 6.17 8.11 12.37
CA TYR A 48 5.02 7.21 12.32
C TYR A 48 5.00 6.37 11.04
N GLY A 49 6.05 6.43 10.23
CA GLY A 49 6.17 5.65 9.00
C GLY A 49 5.29 6.15 7.86
N LEU A 50 4.90 7.44 7.85
CA LEU A 50 4.15 8.02 6.75
C LEU A 50 4.96 7.98 5.45
N VAL A 51 4.37 7.40 4.41
CA VAL A 51 4.90 7.44 3.04
C VAL A 51 4.05 8.39 2.23
N ASP A 52 4.64 9.50 1.79
CA ASP A 52 4.04 10.42 0.84
C ASP A 52 4.30 9.93 -0.60
N LEU A 53 3.23 9.52 -1.28
CA LEU A 53 3.28 9.04 -2.66
C LEU A 53 3.39 10.19 -3.68
N ASN A 54 2.93 11.40 -3.35
CA ASN A 54 3.18 12.57 -4.20
C ASN A 54 4.67 12.86 -4.29
N GLU A 55 5.42 12.73 -3.18
CA GLU A 55 6.88 12.86 -3.19
C GLU A 55 7.55 11.66 -3.86
N ALA A 56 7.11 10.43 -3.55
CA ALA A 56 7.82 9.23 -3.97
C ALA A 56 7.61 8.82 -5.44
N VAL A 57 6.41 9.03 -5.98
CA VAL A 57 6.05 8.66 -7.36
C VAL A 57 5.53 9.84 -8.20
N GLY A 58 5.55 11.05 -7.63
CA GLY A 58 5.08 12.28 -8.27
C GLY A 58 3.61 12.55 -8.01
N LYS A 59 3.25 13.84 -7.97
CA LYS A 59 1.86 14.28 -7.80
C LYS A 59 1.02 13.90 -9.02
N ASN A 60 0.09 12.97 -8.84
CA ASN A 60 -0.76 12.43 -9.91
C ASN A 60 -2.22 12.32 -9.46
N MET A 61 -3.13 12.74 -10.34
CA MET A 61 -4.58 12.64 -10.13
C MET A 61 -5.15 11.44 -10.86
N GLY A 62 -6.20 10.83 -10.29
CA GLY A 62 -6.80 9.62 -10.84
C GLY A 62 -5.74 8.56 -11.08
N ALA A 63 -4.93 8.29 -10.05
CA ALA A 63 -3.76 7.41 -10.11
C ALA A 63 -3.79 6.35 -9.01
N ALA A 64 -3.15 5.21 -9.25
CA ALA A 64 -2.91 4.19 -8.23
C ALA A 64 -1.42 3.89 -8.12
N ALA A 65 -0.96 3.53 -6.93
CA ALA A 65 0.41 3.10 -6.68
C ALA A 65 0.40 1.90 -5.75
N TYR A 66 1.46 1.10 -5.85
CA TYR A 66 1.67 -0.06 -5.01
C TYR A 66 2.92 0.10 -4.15
N ALA A 67 2.80 -0.30 -2.90
CA ALA A 67 3.91 -0.53 -1.99
C ALA A 67 4.02 -2.03 -1.72
N VAL A 68 5.24 -2.53 -1.70
CA VAL A 68 5.51 -3.92 -1.36
C VAL A 68 6.69 -3.98 -0.40
N THR A 69 6.62 -4.90 0.55
CA THR A 69 7.75 -5.25 1.40
C THR A 69 7.78 -6.74 1.68
N THR A 70 8.99 -7.25 1.94
CA THR A 70 9.18 -8.60 2.48
C THR A 70 9.26 -8.48 4.00
N PHE A 71 8.42 -9.24 4.70
CA PHE A 71 8.40 -9.34 6.15
C PHE A 71 8.87 -10.74 6.56
N VAL A 72 9.98 -10.83 7.28
CA VAL A 72 10.55 -12.08 7.75
C VAL A 72 10.05 -12.39 9.15
N SER A 73 9.31 -13.48 9.31
CA SER A 73 8.85 -13.96 10.62
C SER A 73 9.71 -15.14 11.08
N GLY A 74 10.07 -15.17 12.36
CA GLY A 74 10.78 -16.32 12.96
C GLY A 74 9.93 -17.59 13.04
N GLU A 75 8.61 -17.42 13.06
CA GLU A 75 7.63 -18.49 13.23
C GLU A 75 6.34 -18.21 12.44
N ALA A 76 5.48 -19.22 12.30
CA ALA A 76 4.13 -18.98 11.81
C ALA A 76 3.29 -18.41 12.95
N GLN A 77 2.77 -17.20 12.78
CA GLN A 77 2.01 -16.50 13.81
C GLN A 77 0.89 -15.64 13.22
N GLN A 78 -0.21 -15.55 13.96
CA GLN A 78 -1.27 -14.59 13.67
C GLN A 78 -0.79 -13.19 14.05
N VAL A 79 -1.10 -12.21 13.21
CA VAL A 79 -0.76 -10.80 13.42
C VAL A 79 -1.91 -9.91 13.01
N ASP A 80 -1.93 -8.70 13.53
CA ASP A 80 -2.70 -7.59 12.97
C ASP A 80 -1.82 -6.86 11.95
N ILE A 81 -2.34 -6.71 10.72
CA ILE A 81 -1.85 -5.70 9.78
C ILE A 81 -2.71 -4.46 9.98
N ARG A 82 -2.07 -3.36 10.41
CA ARG A 82 -2.74 -2.09 10.68
C ARG A 82 -2.23 -1.03 9.73
N TRP A 83 -3.13 -0.28 9.11
CA TRP A 83 -2.76 0.74 8.14
C TRP A 83 -3.72 1.93 8.15
N GLY A 84 -3.26 3.03 7.60
CA GLY A 84 -4.03 4.26 7.41
C GLY A 84 -3.73 4.87 6.06
N SER A 85 -4.71 5.57 5.50
CA SER A 85 -4.57 6.35 4.27
C SER A 85 -5.75 7.30 4.15
N THR A 86 -5.51 8.52 3.68
CA THR A 86 -6.59 9.41 3.25
C THR A 86 -7.26 8.91 1.96
N ASN A 87 -6.69 7.92 1.27
CA ASN A 87 -7.14 7.48 -0.05
C ASN A 87 -7.59 6.02 -0.08
N ALA A 88 -8.22 5.63 -1.20
CA ALA A 88 -8.77 4.29 -1.33
C ALA A 88 -7.65 3.26 -1.39
N ASN A 89 -7.82 2.15 -0.66
CA ASN A 89 -6.72 1.23 -0.42
C ASN A 89 -7.14 -0.24 -0.40
N LYS A 90 -6.19 -1.12 -0.70
CA LYS A 90 -6.31 -2.58 -0.60
C LYS A 90 -5.01 -3.17 -0.06
N VAL A 91 -5.08 -4.11 0.86
CA VAL A 91 -3.90 -4.77 1.48
C VAL A 91 -3.98 -6.27 1.28
N TRP A 92 -2.87 -6.87 0.88
CA TRP A 92 -2.69 -8.31 0.77
C TRP A 92 -1.51 -8.79 1.61
N LEU A 93 -1.65 -10.02 2.11
CA LEU A 93 -0.57 -10.78 2.73
C LEU A 93 -0.42 -12.11 1.98
N ASN A 94 0.76 -12.35 1.41
CA ASN A 94 1.05 -13.58 0.65
C ASN A 94 0.06 -13.86 -0.49
N GLY A 95 -0.49 -12.81 -1.10
CA GLY A 95 -1.51 -12.89 -2.17
C GLY A 95 -2.96 -13.01 -1.68
N GLU A 96 -3.19 -13.17 -0.37
CA GLU A 96 -4.53 -13.14 0.22
C GLU A 96 -4.95 -11.70 0.52
N LEU A 97 -6.12 -11.28 0.01
CA LEU A 97 -6.68 -9.95 0.27
C LEU A 97 -7.20 -9.88 1.71
N LEU A 98 -6.57 -9.04 2.54
CA LEU A 98 -6.95 -8.86 3.94
C LEU A 98 -7.99 -7.75 4.13
N GLY A 99 -7.90 -6.68 3.34
CA GLY A 99 -8.76 -5.51 3.49
C GLY A 99 -8.88 -4.68 2.23
N SER A 100 -10.05 -4.06 2.06
CA SER A 100 -10.37 -3.24 0.90
C SER A 100 -11.30 -2.09 1.31
N ASN A 101 -10.82 -0.86 1.15
CA ASN A 101 -11.53 0.35 1.56
C ASN A 101 -11.64 1.31 0.37
N HIS A 102 -12.81 1.35 -0.27
CA HIS A 102 -13.08 2.24 -1.41
C HIS A 102 -13.49 3.65 -0.92
N VAL A 103 -12.65 4.25 -0.07
CA VAL A 103 -12.93 5.53 0.60
C VAL A 103 -11.85 6.53 0.22
N TYR A 104 -12.25 7.74 -0.16
CA TYR A 104 -11.34 8.83 -0.52
C TYR A 104 -11.54 10.02 0.39
N HIS A 105 -10.44 10.73 0.63
CA HIS A 105 -10.35 11.92 1.45
C HIS A 105 -10.95 11.73 2.85
N SER A 106 -10.69 10.55 3.43
CA SER A 106 -10.98 10.26 4.83
C SER A 106 -9.96 10.92 5.76
N GLY A 107 -10.18 10.80 7.07
CA GLY A 107 -9.07 10.96 8.02
C GLY A 107 -7.96 9.93 7.76
N ASP A 108 -6.80 10.17 8.37
CA ASP A 108 -5.54 9.45 8.23
C ASP A 108 -5.01 8.92 9.56
N GLY A 109 -5.91 8.66 10.51
CA GLY A 109 -5.52 8.18 11.82
C GLY A 109 -4.63 6.94 11.75
N ILE A 110 -3.59 6.90 12.58
CA ILE A 110 -2.77 5.69 12.76
C ILE A 110 -3.71 4.54 13.14
N ASP A 111 -3.49 3.37 12.55
CA ASP A 111 -4.32 2.17 12.73
C ASP A 111 -5.81 2.35 12.33
N GLN A 112 -6.12 3.28 11.42
CA GLN A 112 -7.49 3.48 10.93
C GLN A 112 -8.17 2.17 10.48
N TYR A 113 -7.40 1.30 9.82
CA TYR A 113 -7.86 -0.01 9.37
C TYR A 113 -7.01 -1.11 10.02
N VAL A 114 -7.68 -2.20 10.39
CA VAL A 114 -7.07 -3.39 11.01
C VAL A 114 -7.62 -4.63 10.34
N ALA A 115 -6.74 -5.55 9.97
CA ALA A 115 -7.11 -6.88 9.52
C ALA A 115 -6.17 -7.93 10.10
N GLN A 116 -6.73 -9.05 10.54
CA GLN A 116 -5.93 -10.19 10.98
C GLN A 116 -5.35 -10.91 9.77
N GLY A 117 -4.07 -11.25 9.85
CA GLY A 117 -3.35 -12.04 8.85
C GLY A 117 -2.56 -13.17 9.49
N GLN A 118 -2.19 -14.17 8.69
CA GLN A 118 -1.37 -15.29 9.12
C GLN A 118 0.01 -15.22 8.44
N LEU A 119 1.03 -14.90 9.23
CA LEU A 119 2.41 -15.03 8.77
C LEU A 119 2.81 -16.51 8.73
N LYS A 120 3.60 -16.86 7.71
CA LYS A 120 4.37 -18.09 7.64
C LYS A 120 5.73 -17.85 8.31
N ALA A 121 6.36 -18.91 8.83
CA ALA A 121 7.77 -18.84 9.17
C ALA A 121 8.60 -18.52 7.91
N GLY A 122 9.59 -17.64 8.05
CA GLY A 122 10.38 -17.13 6.93
C GLY A 122 9.75 -15.91 6.25
N GLN A 123 9.94 -15.80 4.94
CA GLN A 123 9.53 -14.64 4.16
C GLN A 123 8.03 -14.61 3.90
N ASN A 124 7.44 -13.43 4.10
CA ASN A 124 6.07 -13.09 3.75
C ASN A 124 6.07 -11.83 2.90
N ILE A 125 5.13 -11.71 1.97
CA ILE A 125 4.99 -10.52 1.12
C ILE A 125 3.76 -9.74 1.57
N ILE A 126 3.96 -8.47 1.92
CA ILE A 126 2.87 -7.53 2.17
C ILE A 126 2.79 -6.59 0.98
N LEU A 127 1.63 -6.53 0.34
CA LEU A 127 1.34 -5.64 -0.79
C LEU A 127 0.24 -4.67 -0.37
N LEU A 128 0.40 -3.39 -0.68
CA LEU A 128 -0.59 -2.35 -0.46
C LEU A 128 -0.81 -1.61 -1.78
N LYS A 129 -2.07 -1.40 -2.14
CA LYS A 129 -2.51 -0.53 -3.23
C LYS A 129 -3.11 0.73 -2.62
N VAL A 130 -2.76 1.90 -3.14
CA VAL A 130 -3.31 3.20 -2.73
C VAL A 130 -3.72 3.99 -3.97
N CYS A 131 -4.98 4.43 -4.02
CA CYS A 131 -5.59 5.04 -5.19
C CYS A 131 -6.01 6.48 -4.87
N GLN A 132 -5.50 7.45 -5.61
CA GLN A 132 -5.93 8.86 -5.60
C GLN A 132 -6.96 9.12 -6.71
N ASN A 133 -7.94 9.97 -6.46
CA ASN A 133 -8.94 10.39 -7.45
C ASN A 133 -8.58 11.75 -8.09
N GLU A 134 -9.48 12.31 -8.89
CA GLU A 134 -9.25 13.54 -9.66
C GLU A 134 -9.73 14.81 -8.96
N GLN A 135 -10.09 14.75 -7.68
CA GLN A 135 -10.61 15.89 -6.97
C GLN A 135 -9.55 16.98 -6.80
N THR A 136 -9.84 18.18 -7.29
CA THR A 136 -8.87 19.28 -7.37
C THR A 136 -8.87 20.21 -6.16
N ASP A 137 -9.76 19.99 -5.19
CA ASP A 137 -9.80 20.83 -3.98
C ASP A 137 -8.50 20.72 -3.20
N SER A 138 -8.02 21.84 -2.64
CA SER A 138 -6.71 21.89 -1.96
C SER A 138 -6.61 20.94 -0.77
N TRP A 139 -7.73 20.61 -0.13
CA TRP A 139 -7.79 19.66 0.99
C TRP A 139 -7.81 18.18 0.56
N ALA A 140 -7.94 17.90 -0.74
CA ALA A 140 -8.09 16.58 -1.34
C ALA A 140 -6.82 16.14 -2.10
N GLN A 141 -5.67 16.70 -1.75
CA GLN A 141 -4.42 16.54 -2.52
C GLN A 141 -3.46 15.50 -1.91
N ASP A 142 -3.69 15.11 -0.66
CA ASP A 142 -2.83 14.16 0.04
C ASP A 142 -2.95 12.79 -0.61
N TRP A 143 -1.79 12.17 -0.85
CA TRP A 143 -1.70 10.81 -1.34
C TRP A 143 -0.65 10.07 -0.52
N ASN A 144 -1.10 9.31 0.47
CA ASN A 144 -0.20 8.76 1.46
C ASN A 144 -0.71 7.44 2.05
N PHE A 145 0.18 6.76 2.77
CA PHE A 145 -0.20 5.66 3.64
C PHE A 145 0.77 5.49 4.81
N GLN A 146 0.30 4.77 5.82
CA GLN A 146 1.10 4.18 6.89
C GLN A 146 0.71 2.71 7.03
N ILE A 147 1.64 1.84 7.39
CA ILE A 147 1.37 0.41 7.63
C ILE A 147 2.33 -0.17 8.66
N ARG A 148 1.82 -1.02 9.55
CA ARG A 148 2.62 -1.74 10.54
C ARG A 148 2.06 -3.14 10.81
N VAL A 149 2.92 -3.98 11.36
CA VAL A 149 2.59 -5.35 11.81
C VAL A 149 2.63 -5.37 13.33
N CYS A 150 1.55 -5.84 13.95
CA CYS A 150 1.38 -5.84 15.40
C CYS A 150 0.81 -7.16 15.91
N ASP A 151 0.92 -7.40 17.21
CA ASP A 151 0.06 -8.35 17.90
C ASP A 151 -1.36 -7.77 18.11
N GLU A 152 -2.26 -8.57 18.67
CA GLU A 152 -3.65 -8.16 18.95
C GLU A 152 -3.77 -6.97 19.93
N LEU A 153 -2.76 -6.74 20.77
CA LEU A 153 -2.71 -5.62 21.71
C LEU A 153 -2.15 -4.35 21.07
N GLY A 154 -1.64 -4.43 19.83
CA GLY A 154 -1.00 -3.32 19.12
C GLY A 154 0.50 -3.17 19.40
N THR A 155 1.13 -4.15 20.05
CA THR A 155 2.59 -4.19 20.21
C THR A 155 3.22 -4.43 18.85
N ALA A 156 4.26 -3.67 18.49
CA ALA A 156 4.95 -3.85 17.22
C ALA A 156 5.61 -5.23 17.13
N ILE A 157 5.38 -5.94 16.02
CA ILE A 157 6.14 -7.13 15.64
C ILE A 157 7.13 -6.70 14.57
N HIS A 158 8.41 -6.88 14.85
CA HIS A 158 9.47 -6.51 13.93
C HIS A 158 9.82 -7.67 13.00
N SER A 159 10.05 -7.36 11.73
CA SER A 159 10.66 -8.30 10.80
C SER A 159 12.03 -8.71 11.33
N ALA A 160 12.34 -10.01 11.28
CA ALA A 160 13.67 -10.52 11.53
C ALA A 160 14.67 -9.90 10.54
N LYS A 161 15.92 -9.75 11.00
CA LYS A 161 17.06 -9.30 10.19
C LYS A 161 17.61 -10.43 9.33
#